data_AF-J9DJT7-F1
#
_entry.id   AF-J9DJT7-F1
#
_cell.length_a   1.000
_cell.length_b   1.000
_cell.length_c   1.000
_cell.angle_alpha   90.00
_cell.angle_beta   90.00
_cell.angle_gamma   90.00
#
_symmetry.space_group_name_H-M   'P 1'
#
loop_
_entity.id
_entity.type
_entity.pdbx_description
1 polymer ?
#
loop_
_entity_poly.entity_id
_entity_poly.type
_entity_poly.pdbx_seq_one_letter_code
_entity_poly.pdbx_strand_id
1 'polypeptide(L)'
;MSIVFVDPQDVNEKHWWVAIIVDPTEHERFFDEMGERIDLGDDHLVCFFDDASYGRVKKEEVMLFEEYFKMYKLERLLKKSVNDLPESEAPPGLKSTNEIDLIVSAMNLDKDEVKWINSRSIKAALKLYRDGKPPVKFKWLKKCSTKGGKKRKDEDDPGFRKKVLLSRAMKVYKDIF
;
A
#
# COMPACT_ATOMS: atom_id res chain seq x y z
N MET A 1 -1.98 11.36 2.45
CA MET A 1 -1.08 10.19 2.50
C MET A 1 -1.30 9.31 1.31
N SER A 2 -0.26 9.12 0.52
CA SER A 2 -0.27 8.27 -0.67
C SER A 2 0.87 7.25 -0.55
N ILE A 3 0.55 5.97 -0.74
CA ILE A 3 1.56 4.91 -0.83
C ILE A 3 2.01 4.86 -2.28
N VAL A 4 3.32 4.76 -2.49
CA VAL A 4 3.93 4.75 -3.82
C VAL A 4 4.98 3.66 -3.91
N PHE A 5 5.25 3.23 -5.13
CA PHE A 5 6.46 2.53 -5.50
C PHE A 5 7.45 3.55 -6.04
N VAL A 6 8.71 3.42 -5.64
CA VAL A 6 9.83 4.28 -6.04
C VAL A 6 10.76 3.45 -6.90
N ASP A 7 11.12 3.98 -8.06
CA ASP A 7 12.11 3.40 -8.95
C ASP A 7 13.49 3.41 -8.27
N PRO A 8 14.18 2.26 -8.11
CA PRO A 8 15.47 2.19 -7.45
C PRO A 8 16.58 2.93 -8.20
N GLN A 9 16.37 3.30 -9.48
CA GLN A 9 17.38 3.90 -10.38
C GLN A 9 18.64 3.02 -10.59
N ASP A 10 18.71 1.85 -9.97
CA ASP A 10 19.78 0.87 -10.12
C ASP A 10 19.36 -0.21 -11.10
N VAL A 11 20.14 -0.36 -12.18
CA VAL A 11 19.93 -1.36 -13.22
C VAL A 11 19.99 -2.80 -12.71
N ASN A 12 20.62 -3.02 -11.55
CA ASN A 12 20.70 -4.33 -10.91
C ASN A 12 19.45 -4.67 -10.10
N GLU A 13 18.63 -3.66 -9.79
CA GLU A 13 17.53 -3.82 -8.86
C GLU A 13 16.22 -4.07 -9.59
N LYS A 14 15.77 -5.32 -9.52
CA LYS A 14 14.61 -5.82 -10.28
C LYS A 14 13.27 -5.25 -9.80
N HIS A 15 13.22 -4.69 -8.60
CA HIS A 15 11.96 -4.36 -7.95
C HIS A 15 11.95 -2.95 -7.39
N TRP A 16 10.79 -2.31 -7.52
CA TRP A 16 10.56 -0.98 -6.99
C TRP A 16 10.42 -1.02 -5.46
N TRP A 17 10.87 0.04 -4.80
CA TRP A 17 10.79 0.15 -3.35
C TRP A 17 9.46 0.77 -2.93
N VAL A 18 8.81 0.20 -1.92
CA VAL A 18 7.54 0.75 -1.43
C VAL A 18 7.78 1.83 -0.38
N ALA A 19 7.16 2.98 -0.57
CA ALA A 19 7.29 4.16 0.27
C ALA A 19 5.95 4.85 0.52
N ILE A 20 5.92 5.80 1.45
CA ILE A 20 4.80 6.72 1.68
C ILE A 20 5.26 8.14 1.36
N ILE A 21 4.45 8.87 0.60
CA ILE A 21 4.63 10.32 0.44
C ILE A 21 4.15 11.01 1.72
N VAL A 22 5.06 11.77 2.34
CA VAL A 22 4.78 12.57 3.53
C VAL A 22 4.10 13.86 3.09
N ASP A 23 2.90 14.11 3.63
CA ASP A 23 2.13 15.31 3.31
C ASP A 23 2.89 16.57 3.75
N PRO A 24 2.94 17.65 2.95
CA PRO A 24 3.58 18.91 3.35
C PRO A 24 3.11 19.45 4.70
N THR A 25 1.84 19.22 5.07
CA THR A 25 1.29 19.62 6.36
C THR A 25 1.85 18.81 7.55
N GLU A 26 2.52 17.69 7.28
CA GLU A 26 3.11 16.80 8.29
C GLU A 26 4.64 16.89 8.35
N HIS A 27 5.29 17.64 7.45
CA HIS A 27 6.75 17.73 7.35
C HIS A 27 7.42 18.13 8.66
N GLU A 28 6.88 19.13 9.36
CA GLU A 28 7.43 19.58 10.64
C GLU A 28 7.50 18.43 11.66
N ARG A 29 6.38 17.74 11.86
CA ARG A 29 6.29 16.59 12.79
C ARG A 29 7.14 15.42 12.34
N PHE A 30 7.19 15.21 11.02
CA PHE A 30 8.01 14.16 10.43
C PHE A 30 9.48 14.39 10.77
N PHE A 31 10.01 15.59 10.51
CA PHE A 31 11.41 15.91 10.82
C PHE A 31 11.70 15.93 12.31
N ASP A 32 10.76 16.37 13.15
CA ASP A 32 10.92 16.29 14.62
C ASP A 32 11.11 14.85 15.11
N GLU A 33 10.55 13.86 14.40
CA GLU A 33 10.68 12.44 14.73
C GLU A 33 11.88 11.78 14.04
N MET A 34 12.13 12.14 12.79
CA MET A 34 13.08 11.46 11.90
C MET A 34 14.48 12.09 11.94
N GLY A 35 14.58 13.34 12.39
CA GLY A 35 15.83 14.05 12.59
C GLY A 35 16.10 15.08 11.48
N GLU A 36 17.05 14.76 10.61
CA GLU A 36 17.63 15.72 9.67
C GLU A 36 16.59 16.29 8.68
N ARG A 37 16.54 17.61 8.58
CA ARG A 37 15.73 18.31 7.59
C ARG A 37 16.48 18.32 6.26
N ILE A 38 15.81 17.86 5.21
CA ILE A 38 16.36 17.87 3.85
C ILE A 38 15.64 18.92 3.01
N ASP A 39 16.36 19.55 2.09
CA ASP A 39 15.76 20.46 1.11
C ASP A 39 15.07 19.66 0.00
N LEU A 40 13.78 19.91 -0.17
CA LEU A 40 12.91 19.17 -1.08
C LEU A 40 12.80 19.82 -2.46
N GLY A 41 12.97 21.14 -2.57
CA GLY A 41 12.62 21.85 -3.80
C GLY A 41 11.20 21.51 -4.27
N ASP A 42 11.07 21.04 -5.51
CA ASP A 42 9.81 20.58 -6.11
C ASP A 42 9.57 19.05 -5.98
N ASP A 43 10.48 18.33 -5.32
CA ASP A 43 10.44 16.88 -5.17
C ASP A 43 9.50 16.42 -4.04
N HIS A 44 9.15 15.13 -4.06
CA HIS A 44 8.38 14.51 -2.99
C HIS A 44 9.27 14.03 -1.86
N LEU A 45 8.89 14.35 -0.62
CA LEU A 45 9.43 13.68 0.57
C LEU A 45 8.78 12.31 0.72
N VAL A 46 9.59 11.25 0.65
CA VAL A 46 9.12 9.88 0.83
C VAL A 46 9.79 9.21 2.03
N CYS A 47 9.08 8.28 2.66
CA CYS A 47 9.65 7.41 3.68
C CYS A 47 9.43 5.94 3.33
N PHE A 48 10.51 5.15 3.36
CA PHE A 48 10.52 3.77 2.88
C PHE A 48 9.97 2.79 3.91
N PHE A 49 9.17 1.83 3.44
CA PHE A 49 8.58 0.80 4.28
C PHE A 49 9.57 -0.27 4.72
N ASP A 50 10.77 -0.34 4.19
CA ASP A 50 11.73 -1.40 4.55
C ASP A 50 12.46 -1.09 5.85
N ASP A 51 13.11 0.06 5.93
CA ASP A 51 13.96 0.51 7.04
C ASP A 51 13.48 1.79 7.74
N ALA A 52 12.47 2.48 7.17
CA ALA A 52 12.07 3.83 7.59
C ALA A 52 13.15 4.89 7.35
N SER A 53 14.06 4.67 6.40
CA SER A 53 14.81 5.77 5.81
C SER A 53 13.87 6.69 5.03
N TYR A 54 14.35 7.90 4.74
CA TYR A 54 13.59 8.88 3.97
C TYR A 54 14.51 9.67 3.05
N GLY A 55 13.92 10.21 2.01
CA GLY A 55 14.63 10.96 0.99
C GLY A 55 13.69 11.78 0.14
N ARG A 56 14.27 12.51 -0.80
CA ARG A 56 13.54 13.19 -1.86
C ARG A 56 13.52 12.32 -3.11
N VAL A 57 12.40 12.32 -3.80
CA VAL A 57 12.19 11.54 -5.03
C VAL A 57 11.42 12.40 -6.01
N LYS A 58 11.80 12.35 -7.29
CA LYS A 58 11.10 13.12 -8.33
C LYS A 58 9.73 12.54 -8.59
N LYS A 59 8.86 13.36 -9.18
CA LYS A 59 7.49 12.94 -9.52
C LYS A 59 7.47 11.79 -10.55
N GLU A 60 8.45 11.72 -11.43
CA GLU A 60 8.56 10.70 -12.48
C GLU A 60 9.14 9.38 -11.96
N GLU A 61 9.80 9.41 -10.81
CA GLU A 61 10.42 8.26 -10.14
C GLU A 61 9.42 7.53 -9.21
N VAL A 62 8.18 8.03 -9.11
CA VAL A 62 7.13 7.44 -8.29
C VAL A 62 6.00 6.88 -9.16
N MET A 63 5.46 5.74 -8.74
CA MET A 63 4.23 5.16 -9.26
C MET A 63 3.25 4.96 -8.11
N LEU A 64 1.98 5.30 -8.31
CA LEU A 64 0.99 5.11 -7.25
C LEU A 64 0.83 3.61 -6.95
N PHE A 65 0.66 3.28 -5.67
CA PHE A 65 0.47 1.90 -5.24
C PHE A 65 -0.68 1.20 -5.98
N GLU A 66 -1.77 1.92 -6.26
CA GLU A 66 -2.92 1.39 -7.01
C GLU A 66 -2.61 1.15 -8.49
N GLU A 67 -1.85 2.04 -9.12
CA GLU A 67 -1.44 1.92 -10.52
C GLU A 67 -0.50 0.75 -10.72
N TYR A 68 0.46 0.59 -9.80
CA TYR A 68 1.38 -0.54 -9.81
C TYR A 68 0.61 -1.86 -9.69
N PHE A 69 -0.35 -1.97 -8.76
CA PHE A 69 -1.19 -3.18 -8.65
C PHE A 69 -2.02 -3.47 -9.90
N LYS A 70 -2.50 -2.43 -10.59
CA LYS A 70 -3.20 -2.57 -11.87
C LYS A 70 -2.27 -3.10 -12.96
N MET A 71 -1.08 -2.54 -13.09
CA MET A 71 -0.08 -2.98 -14.09
C MET A 71 0.30 -4.45 -13.89
N TYR A 72 0.47 -4.89 -12.65
CA TYR A 72 0.78 -6.28 -12.32
C TYR A 72 -0.46 -7.20 -12.32
N LYS A 73 -1.61 -6.79 -12.86
CA LYS A 73 -2.85 -7.62 -12.90
C LYS A 73 -3.30 -8.16 -11.53
N LEU A 74 -2.82 -7.58 -10.43
CA LEU A 74 -3.19 -7.96 -9.06
C LEU A 74 -4.64 -7.61 -8.74
N GLU A 75 -5.27 -6.74 -9.55
CA GLU A 75 -6.72 -6.48 -9.51
C GLU A 75 -7.58 -7.75 -9.57
N ARG A 76 -7.18 -8.77 -10.35
CA ARG A 76 -7.94 -10.04 -10.41
C ARG A 76 -7.98 -10.74 -9.06
N LEU A 77 -6.94 -10.58 -8.23
CA LEU A 77 -6.75 -11.28 -6.96
C LEU A 77 -7.35 -10.48 -5.78
N LEU A 78 -7.31 -9.15 -5.85
CA LEU A 78 -8.14 -8.29 -4.97
C LEU A 78 -9.63 -8.49 -5.22
N LYS A 79 -10.05 -8.75 -6.47
CA LYS A 79 -11.45 -9.10 -6.79
C LYS A 79 -11.81 -10.53 -6.34
N LYS A 80 -10.92 -11.52 -6.51
CA LYS A 80 -11.13 -12.93 -6.11
C LYS A 80 -11.14 -13.15 -4.59
N SER A 81 -10.46 -12.31 -3.81
CA SER A 81 -10.53 -12.34 -2.33
C SER A 81 -11.81 -11.71 -1.77
N VAL A 82 -12.49 -10.87 -2.55
CA VAL A 82 -13.67 -10.11 -2.10
C VAL A 82 -14.99 -10.69 -2.60
N ASN A 83 -14.99 -11.40 -3.74
CA ASN A 83 -16.14 -12.11 -4.30
C ASN A 83 -15.73 -13.52 -4.76
N ASP A 84 -16.33 -14.55 -4.16
CA ASP A 84 -16.57 -15.88 -4.72
C ASP A 84 -15.35 -16.74 -5.13
N LEU A 85 -14.94 -17.63 -4.23
CA LEU A 85 -14.60 -19.00 -4.62
C LEU A 85 -15.79 -19.89 -4.22
N PRO A 86 -16.55 -20.48 -5.16
CA PRO A 86 -17.40 -21.60 -4.81
C PRO A 86 -16.49 -22.74 -4.29
N GLU A 87 -16.86 -23.32 -3.15
CA GLU A 87 -16.11 -24.39 -2.45
C GLU A 87 -15.82 -25.63 -3.31
N SER A 88 -16.32 -25.74 -4.53
CA SER A 88 -16.26 -26.94 -5.36
C SER A 88 -15.02 -27.06 -6.26
N GLU A 89 -14.14 -26.05 -6.36
CA GLU A 89 -12.91 -26.13 -7.18
C GLU A 89 -11.62 -25.86 -6.40
N ALA A 90 -11.64 -26.00 -5.07
CA ALA A 90 -10.41 -26.02 -4.29
C ALA A 90 -9.81 -27.45 -4.33
N PRO A 91 -8.57 -27.63 -4.82
CA PRO A 91 -7.90 -28.92 -4.67
C PRO A 91 -7.83 -29.30 -3.19
N PRO A 92 -8.16 -30.55 -2.82
CA PRO A 92 -8.21 -30.97 -1.43
C PRO A 92 -6.81 -30.86 -0.82
N GLY A 93 -6.62 -29.88 0.07
CA GLY A 93 -5.34 -29.64 0.74
C GLY A 93 -5.01 -28.18 1.07
N LEU A 94 -5.66 -27.20 0.42
CA LEU A 94 -5.43 -25.78 0.72
C LEU A 94 -6.23 -25.31 1.94
N LYS A 95 -5.77 -25.68 3.15
CA LYS A 95 -6.20 -25.03 4.38
C LYS A 95 -5.34 -23.78 4.59
N SER A 96 -5.99 -22.61 4.57
CA SER A 96 -5.41 -21.27 4.70
C SER A 96 -4.25 -20.96 3.74
N THR A 97 -4.55 -20.69 2.47
CA THR A 97 -3.55 -20.01 1.64
C THR A 97 -3.51 -18.55 2.02
N ASN A 98 -2.31 -18.05 2.32
CA ASN A 98 -2.10 -16.60 2.35
C ASN A 98 -2.54 -16.06 0.99
N GLU A 99 -3.20 -14.89 0.94
CA GLU A 99 -3.57 -14.20 -0.31
C GLU A 99 -2.37 -14.11 -1.28
N ILE A 100 -1.16 -14.11 -0.73
CA ILE A 100 0.08 -14.09 -1.49
C ILE A 100 0.34 -15.41 -2.23
N ASP A 101 0.02 -16.57 -1.67
CA ASP A 101 0.17 -17.85 -2.38
C ASP A 101 -0.79 -17.95 -3.58
N LEU A 102 -1.98 -17.35 -3.46
CA LEU A 102 -2.93 -17.19 -4.57
C LEU A 102 -2.42 -16.23 -5.64
N ILE A 103 -1.80 -15.12 -5.23
CA ILE A 103 -1.16 -14.15 -6.14
C ILE A 103 -0.03 -14.83 -6.93
N VAL A 104 0.84 -15.56 -6.22
CA VAL A 104 1.99 -16.29 -6.76
C VAL A 104 1.57 -17.32 -7.79
N SER A 105 0.55 -18.14 -7.46
CA SER A 105 0.09 -19.20 -8.35
C SER A 105 -0.65 -18.70 -9.59
N ALA A 106 -1.26 -17.50 -9.55
CA ALA A 106 -2.06 -16.96 -10.66
C ALA A 106 -1.23 -16.17 -11.68
N MET A 107 -0.01 -15.78 -11.33
CA MET A 107 0.77 -14.80 -12.09
C MET A 107 2.02 -15.36 -12.77
N ASN A 108 2.30 -16.66 -12.63
CA ASN A 108 3.57 -17.28 -13.08
C ASN A 108 4.80 -16.48 -12.60
N LEU A 109 4.72 -15.95 -11.38
CA LEU A 109 5.80 -15.16 -10.80
C LEU A 109 7.02 -16.04 -10.61
N ASP A 110 8.19 -15.49 -10.90
CA ASP A 110 9.44 -16.13 -10.54
C ASP A 110 9.64 -16.12 -9.01
N LYS A 111 10.56 -16.96 -8.52
CA LYS A 111 10.81 -17.09 -7.08
C LYS A 111 11.23 -15.76 -6.42
N ASP A 112 11.90 -14.87 -7.15
CA ASP A 112 12.35 -13.57 -6.63
C ASP A 112 11.14 -12.64 -6.48
N GLU A 113 10.25 -12.59 -7.47
CA GLU A 113 9.00 -11.82 -7.43
C GLU A 113 8.08 -12.30 -6.30
N VAL A 114 7.94 -13.63 -6.12
CA VAL A 114 7.20 -14.21 -4.99
C VAL A 114 7.76 -13.72 -3.66
N LYS A 115 9.10 -13.74 -3.52
CA LYS A 115 9.79 -13.31 -2.30
C LYS A 115 9.61 -11.81 -2.07
N TRP A 116 9.63 -11.02 -3.13
CA TRP A 116 9.43 -9.58 -3.07
C TRP A 116 8.01 -9.19 -2.66
N ILE A 117 6.95 -9.78 -3.26
CA ILE A 117 5.56 -9.55 -2.83
C ILE A 117 5.36 -10.00 -1.38
N ASN A 118 6.04 -11.07 -0.97
CA ASN A 118 6.03 -11.56 0.41
C ASN A 118 6.89 -10.75 1.39
N SER A 119 7.60 -9.73 0.93
CA SER A 119 8.48 -8.92 1.77
C SER A 119 7.70 -8.21 2.88
N ARG A 120 8.42 -7.90 3.96
CA ARG A 120 7.84 -7.21 5.12
C ARG A 120 7.33 -5.82 4.75
N SER A 121 8.04 -5.14 3.84
CA SER A 121 7.72 -3.79 3.37
C SER A 121 6.41 -3.78 2.59
N ILE A 122 6.22 -4.71 1.63
CA ILE A 122 4.97 -4.84 0.85
C ILE A 122 3.79 -5.22 1.75
N LYS A 123 3.97 -6.17 2.67
CA LYS A 123 2.95 -6.55 3.65
C LYS A 123 2.54 -5.38 4.54
N ALA A 124 3.50 -4.57 4.98
CA ALA A 124 3.24 -3.40 5.80
C ALA A 124 2.50 -2.30 5.01
N ALA A 125 2.87 -2.08 3.75
CA ALA A 125 2.18 -1.15 2.85
C ALA A 125 0.74 -1.60 2.58
N LEU A 126 0.51 -2.87 2.27
CA LEU A 126 -0.83 -3.45 2.10
C LEU A 126 -1.69 -3.27 3.35
N LYS A 127 -1.11 -3.48 4.53
CA LYS A 127 -1.81 -3.30 5.81
C LYS A 127 -2.20 -1.83 6.06
N LEU A 128 -1.31 -0.89 5.73
CA LEU A 128 -1.64 0.54 5.81
C LEU A 128 -2.74 0.90 4.79
N TYR A 129 -2.61 0.44 3.56
CA TYR A 129 -3.57 0.70 2.48
C TYR A 129 -4.98 0.19 2.84
N ARG A 130 -5.08 -1.06 3.32
CA ARG A 130 -6.37 -1.72 3.60
C ARG A 130 -6.96 -1.33 4.95
N ASP A 131 -6.15 -1.37 6.01
CA ASP A 131 -6.63 -1.26 7.38
C ASP A 131 -6.47 0.17 7.95
N GLY A 132 -5.80 1.07 7.22
CA GLY A 132 -5.42 2.40 7.71
C GLY A 132 -4.43 2.36 8.88
N LYS A 133 -3.80 1.19 9.13
CA LYS A 133 -2.93 0.97 10.30
C LYS A 133 -1.47 1.25 9.95
N PRO A 134 -0.87 2.35 10.46
CA PRO A 134 0.52 2.66 10.17
C PRO A 134 1.47 1.62 10.78
N PRO A 135 2.58 1.30 10.10
CA PRO A 135 3.67 0.52 10.68
C PRO A 135 4.14 1.11 12.01
N VAL A 136 4.60 0.24 12.93
CA VAL A 136 5.03 0.68 14.27
C VAL A 136 6.16 1.71 14.22
N LYS A 137 7.02 1.58 13.22
CA LYS A 137 8.16 2.46 12.95
C LYS A 137 7.78 3.84 12.41
N PHE A 138 6.55 4.03 11.93
CA PHE A 138 6.05 5.33 11.47
C PHE A 138 5.23 6.00 12.58
N LYS A 139 5.88 6.46 13.65
CA LYS A 139 5.15 6.98 14.83
C LYS A 139 4.55 8.36 14.55
N TRP A 140 5.10 9.12 13.61
CA TRP A 140 4.59 10.45 13.23
C TRP A 140 3.15 10.34 12.70
N LEU A 141 2.84 9.24 12.00
CA LEU A 141 1.48 8.95 11.50
C LEU A 141 0.47 8.71 12.62
N LYS A 142 0.88 8.22 13.80
CA LYS A 142 -0.03 7.88 14.91
C LYS A 142 -0.59 9.12 15.59
N LYS A 143 0.16 10.23 15.62
CA LYS A 143 -0.23 11.47 16.29
C LYS A 143 -1.26 12.30 15.50
N CYS A 144 -1.45 12.01 14.21
CA CYS A 144 -2.49 12.67 13.41
C CYS A 144 -3.89 12.11 13.66
N SER A 145 -4.02 10.89 14.19
CA SER A 145 -5.32 10.26 14.49
C SER A 145 -5.97 10.77 15.79
N THR A 146 -5.24 11.49 16.65
CA THR A 146 -5.69 11.84 18.01
C THR A 146 -6.53 13.11 18.12
N LYS A 147 -6.85 13.83 17.02
CA LYS A 147 -7.78 14.96 17.07
C LYS A 147 -9.07 14.65 16.31
N GLY A 148 -10.12 14.23 17.03
CA GLY A 148 -11.51 14.49 16.61
C GLY A 148 -12.40 13.32 16.17
N GLY A 149 -12.00 12.06 16.31
CA GLY A 149 -12.87 10.92 16.01
C GLY A 149 -13.77 10.53 17.18
N LYS A 150 -14.93 11.19 17.35
CA LYS A 150 -16.04 10.59 18.09
C LYS A 150 -16.30 9.23 17.43
N LYS A 151 -15.92 8.12 18.06
CA LYS A 151 -16.14 6.74 17.58
C LYS A 151 -17.60 6.63 17.13
N ARG A 152 -17.86 6.77 15.81
CA ARG A 152 -19.17 6.42 15.26
C ARG A 152 -19.17 4.89 15.27
N LYS A 153 -20.09 4.33 16.04
CA LYS A 153 -20.27 2.89 16.27
C LYS A 153 -20.53 2.09 14.98
N ASP A 154 -20.58 2.74 13.82
CA ASP A 154 -20.97 2.16 12.54
C ASP A 154 -19.75 1.80 11.64
N GLU A 155 -18.51 2.15 12.02
CA GLU A 155 -17.29 1.85 11.22
C GLU A 155 -16.75 0.42 11.38
N ASP A 156 -17.31 -0.35 12.31
CA ASP A 156 -17.07 -1.79 12.45
C ASP A 156 -18.16 -2.63 11.76
N ASP A 157 -19.05 -2.01 10.98
CA ASP A 157 -19.92 -2.72 10.04
C ASP A 157 -19.12 -3.06 8.76
N PRO A 158 -18.91 -4.35 8.43
CA PRO A 158 -18.29 -4.78 7.17
C PRO A 158 -18.97 -4.17 5.93
N GLY A 159 -20.27 -3.86 6.01
CA GLY A 159 -21.04 -3.22 4.95
C GLY A 159 -20.65 -1.77 4.70
N PHE A 160 -20.23 -1.03 5.72
CA PHE A 160 -19.81 0.38 5.59
C PHE A 160 -18.47 0.50 4.86
N ARG A 161 -17.51 -0.37 5.19
CA ARG A 161 -16.18 -0.40 4.55
C ARG A 161 -16.26 -0.80 3.07
N LYS A 162 -17.11 -1.79 2.72
CA LYS A 162 -17.39 -2.14 1.32
C LYS A 162 -17.99 -0.96 0.55
N LYS A 163 -18.91 -0.19 1.14
CA LYS A 163 -19.52 0.99 0.50
C LYS A 163 -18.52 2.13 0.26
N VAL A 164 -17.62 2.39 1.20
CA VAL A 164 -16.60 3.45 1.04
C VAL A 164 -15.59 3.10 -0.05
N LEU A 165 -15.15 1.83 -0.11
CA LEU A 165 -14.27 1.34 -1.18
C LEU A 165 -14.98 1.34 -2.54
N LEU A 166 -16.24 0.89 -2.61
CA LEU A 166 -17.03 0.96 -3.85
C LEU A 166 -17.26 2.40 -4.32
N SER A 167 -17.54 3.32 -3.39
CA SER A 167 -17.79 4.72 -3.73
C SER A 167 -16.53 5.41 -4.26
N ARG A 168 -15.35 5.12 -3.70
CA ARG A 168 -14.06 5.61 -4.21
C ARG A 168 -13.73 4.99 -5.57
N ALA A 169 -13.93 3.68 -5.73
CA ALA A 169 -13.72 3.00 -7.01
C ALA A 169 -14.67 3.50 -8.11
N MET A 170 -15.94 3.75 -7.79
CA MET A 170 -16.92 4.31 -8.74
C MET A 170 -16.64 5.78 -9.09
N LYS A 171 -16.09 6.56 -8.17
CA LYS A 171 -15.70 7.95 -8.47
C LYS A 171 -14.56 7.98 -9.50
N VAL A 172 -13.56 7.12 -9.32
CA VAL A 172 -12.48 6.91 -10.30
C VAL A 172 -13.03 6.43 -11.66
N TYR A 173 -14.07 5.59 -11.66
CA TYR A 173 -14.70 5.12 -12.91
C TYR A 173 -15.37 6.24 -13.72
N LYS A 174 -16.04 7.20 -13.06
CA LYS A 174 -16.71 8.33 -13.70
C LYS A 174 -15.77 9.43 -14.21
N ASP A 175 -14.54 9.46 -13.70
CA ASP A 175 -13.53 10.42 -14.15
C ASP A 175 -12.74 9.87 -15.37
N ILE A 176 -12.95 8.59 -15.73
CA ILE A 176 -12.25 7.88 -16.82
C ILE A 176 -13.17 7.63 -18.04
N PHE A 177 -14.49 7.56 -17.84
CA PHE A 177 -15.50 7.31 -18.89
C PHE A 177 -16.63 8.33 -18.81
#